data_AF-A0AAW0BCF7-F1
#
_entry.id   AF-A0AAW0BCF7-F1
#
_cell.length_a   1.000
_cell.length_b   1.000
_cell.length_c   1.000
_cell.angle_alpha   90.00
_cell.angle_beta   90.00
_cell.angle_gamma   90.00
#
_symmetry.space_group_name_H-M   'P 1'
#
loop_
_entity.id
_entity.type
_entity.pdbx_description
1 polymer ?
#
loop_
_entity_poly.entity_id
_entity_poly.type
_entity_poly.pdbx_seq_one_letter_code
_entity_poly.pdbx_strand_id
1 'polypeptide(L)'
;MINFTGQWKLGALDADKALNWFFNDCHNAGPELCAFYDSTPEAIGARLNKLYESTIRVPVAVRIEGSYGFVDYENLRGAIISSLYGPSHWPKLATALADLESGDGSGIWNISGVPLFECACNSSEYTFEKVLDGQQTYICNDAGIVPSSLEDAEKHWQESLEVSGWNSQFASAQISCSSWPEFQRNFFRGPISGNTSYPMLIIGNTADPVTSIQA
;
A
#
# COMPACT_ATOMS: atom_id res chain seq x y z
N MET A 1 -12.20 1.45 -24.30
CA MET A 1 -11.67 0.07 -24.23
C MET A 1 -10.50 0.10 -23.26
N ILE A 2 -10.54 -0.68 -22.18
CA ILE A 2 -9.47 -0.72 -21.18
C ILE A 2 -8.47 -1.78 -21.67
N ASN A 3 -7.28 -1.34 -22.08
CA ASN A 3 -6.15 -2.23 -22.33
C ASN A 3 -5.32 -2.31 -21.04
N PHE A 4 -4.93 -3.51 -20.63
CA PHE A 4 -4.06 -3.66 -19.46
C PHE A 4 -2.62 -3.27 -19.82
N THR A 5 -2.20 -2.10 -19.33
CA THR A 5 -0.86 -1.52 -19.55
C THR A 5 0.05 -1.62 -18.34
N GLY A 6 -0.46 -2.08 -17.19
CA GLY A 6 0.30 -2.15 -15.93
C GLY A 6 0.70 -0.78 -15.40
N GLN A 7 -0.13 0.25 -15.61
CA GLN A 7 0.14 1.61 -15.11
C GLN A 7 -0.26 1.82 -13.65
N TRP A 8 -1.14 1.00 -13.08
CA TRP A 8 -1.58 1.08 -11.66
C TRP A 8 -2.10 2.45 -11.18
N LYS A 9 -2.28 3.43 -12.07
CA LYS A 9 -2.77 4.79 -11.76
C LYS A 9 -4.10 4.82 -11.03
N LEU A 10 -4.92 3.79 -11.22
CA LEU A 10 -6.25 3.70 -10.63
C LEU A 10 -6.28 2.80 -9.37
N GLY A 11 -5.12 2.31 -8.90
CA GLY A 11 -5.04 1.39 -7.77
C GLY A 11 -5.53 2.02 -6.46
N ALA A 12 -5.18 3.28 -6.20
CA ALA A 12 -5.44 3.91 -4.90
C ALA A 12 -6.54 4.99 -4.91
N LEU A 13 -7.52 4.90 -5.83
CA LEU A 13 -8.61 5.89 -5.91
C LEU A 13 -9.41 6.00 -4.61
N ASP A 14 -9.80 4.86 -4.05
CA ASP A 14 -10.65 4.81 -2.86
C ASP A 14 -9.84 4.67 -1.56
N ALA A 15 -8.50 4.82 -1.60
CA ALA A 15 -7.66 4.75 -0.41
C ALA A 15 -8.00 5.83 0.63
N ASP A 16 -8.25 7.07 0.18
CA ASP A 16 -8.72 8.15 1.06
C ASP A 16 -10.10 7.86 1.65
N LYS A 17 -10.97 7.18 0.88
CA LYS A 17 -12.30 6.78 1.35
C LYS A 17 -12.21 5.72 2.45
N ALA A 18 -11.36 4.71 2.27
CA ALA A 18 -11.09 3.70 3.28
C ALA A 18 -10.49 4.32 4.56
N LEU A 19 -9.56 5.27 4.40
CA LEU A 19 -8.97 5.99 5.53
C LEU A 19 -10.00 6.85 6.28
N ASN A 20 -10.88 7.52 5.55
CA ASN A 20 -11.97 8.27 6.16
C ASN A 20 -12.94 7.36 6.93
N TRP A 21 -13.18 6.12 6.47
CA TRP A 21 -13.97 5.15 7.23
C TRP A 21 -13.26 4.75 8.53
N PHE A 22 -11.94 4.55 8.51
CA PHE A 22 -11.16 4.34 9.73
C PHE A 22 -11.33 5.49 10.72
N PHE A 23 -11.28 6.76 10.27
CA PHE A 23 -11.50 7.91 11.15
C PHE A 23 -12.90 7.92 11.75
N ASN A 24 -13.93 7.68 10.94
CA ASN A 24 -15.31 7.64 11.40
C ASN A 24 -15.53 6.52 12.42
N ASP A 25 -15.04 5.32 12.14
CA ASP A 25 -15.24 4.17 13.02
C ASP A 25 -14.43 4.30 14.32
N CYS A 26 -13.20 4.84 14.24
CA CYS A 26 -12.41 5.15 15.44
C CYS A 26 -13.12 6.18 16.33
N HIS A 27 -13.69 7.24 15.74
CA HIS A 27 -14.48 8.23 16.46
C HIS A 27 -15.74 7.59 17.09
N ASN A 28 -16.50 6.82 16.32
CA ASN A 28 -17.74 6.18 16.78
C ASN A 28 -17.49 5.14 17.89
N ALA A 29 -16.36 4.44 17.84
CA ALA A 29 -15.97 3.46 18.83
C ALA A 29 -15.64 4.10 20.20
N GLY A 30 -15.24 5.38 20.21
CA GLY A 30 -14.92 6.11 21.42
C GLY A 30 -13.53 5.80 22.00
N PRO A 31 -13.13 6.53 23.06
CA PRO A 31 -11.78 6.44 23.63
C PRO A 31 -11.49 5.10 24.31
N GLU A 32 -12.50 4.31 24.65
CA GLU A 32 -12.33 2.99 25.27
C GLU A 32 -11.93 1.91 24.26
N LEU A 33 -12.31 2.08 22.98
CA LEU A 33 -12.14 1.07 21.93
C LEU A 33 -11.17 1.50 20.82
N CYS A 34 -10.94 2.81 20.64
CA CYS A 34 -9.94 3.32 19.72
C CYS A 34 -8.84 4.10 20.47
N ALA A 35 -7.62 3.57 20.48
CA ALA A 35 -6.48 4.23 21.12
C ALA A 35 -6.09 5.57 20.45
N PHE A 36 -6.40 5.73 19.16
CA PHE A 36 -6.17 6.96 18.40
C PHE A 36 -7.41 7.88 18.34
N TYR A 37 -8.36 7.70 19.27
CA TYR A 37 -9.61 8.44 19.33
C TYR A 37 -9.43 9.95 19.45
N ASP A 38 -10.30 10.70 18.77
CA ASP A 38 -10.54 12.12 19.03
C ASP A 38 -12.04 12.45 18.88
N SER A 39 -12.41 13.64 19.34
CA SER A 39 -13.75 14.20 19.38
C SER A 39 -14.46 14.32 18.03
N THR A 40 -13.75 14.32 16.91
CA THR A 40 -14.33 14.22 15.56
C THR A 40 -13.42 13.43 14.61
N PRO A 41 -13.95 12.84 13.53
CA PRO A 41 -13.13 12.20 12.49
C PRO A 41 -12.05 13.13 11.90
N GLU A 42 -12.37 14.41 11.73
CA GLU A 42 -11.43 15.42 11.22
C GLU A 42 -10.28 15.67 12.19
N ALA A 43 -10.55 15.63 13.51
CA ALA A 43 -9.50 15.76 14.52
C ALA A 43 -8.55 14.56 14.50
N ILE A 44 -9.06 13.34 14.29
CA ILE A 44 -8.25 12.13 14.08
C ILE A 44 -7.38 12.27 12.82
N GLY A 45 -7.96 12.75 11.72
CA GLY A 45 -7.21 13.04 10.49
C GLY A 45 -6.12 14.11 10.69
N ALA A 46 -6.41 15.16 11.46
CA ALA A 46 -5.44 16.20 11.79
C ALA A 46 -4.28 15.68 12.66
N ARG A 47 -4.55 14.74 13.58
CA ARG A 47 -3.50 14.04 14.34
C ARG A 47 -2.60 13.21 13.43
N LEU A 48 -3.18 12.45 12.50
CA LEU A 48 -2.39 11.71 11.52
C LEU A 48 -1.53 12.64 10.65
N ASN A 49 -2.05 13.81 10.23
CA ASN A 49 -1.26 14.77 9.47
C ASN A 49 -0.04 15.29 10.23
N LYS A 50 -0.16 15.49 11.56
CA LYS A 50 1.00 15.85 12.40
C LYS A 50 2.06 14.74 12.43
N LEU A 51 1.64 13.48 12.46
CA LEU A 51 2.56 12.34 12.36
C LEU A 51 3.27 12.32 11.00
N TYR A 52 2.58 12.61 9.90
CA TYR A 52 3.23 12.75 8.59
C TYR A 52 4.25 13.89 8.56
N GLU A 53 3.90 15.06 9.09
CA GLU A 53 4.79 16.22 9.15
C GLU A 53 6.01 16.00 10.04
N SER A 54 5.88 15.22 11.11
CA SER A 54 6.99 14.90 12.00
C SER A 54 7.90 13.83 11.40
N THR A 55 7.35 12.71 10.94
CA THR A 55 8.11 11.55 10.42
C THR A 55 8.85 11.82 9.13
N ILE A 56 8.39 12.77 8.29
CA ILE A 56 9.14 13.21 7.11
C ILE A 56 10.40 14.01 7.46
N ARG A 57 10.44 14.66 8.64
CA ARG A 57 11.57 15.50 9.08
C ARG A 57 12.50 14.75 10.03
N VAL A 58 11.92 13.99 10.95
CA VAL A 58 12.61 13.26 12.01
C VAL A 58 11.98 11.88 12.10
N PRO A 59 12.47 10.89 11.33
CA PRO A 59 12.03 9.51 11.44
C PRO A 59 12.23 8.96 12.86
N VAL A 60 11.32 8.10 13.31
CA VAL A 60 11.38 7.48 14.63
C VAL A 60 12.21 6.21 14.57
N ALA A 61 13.32 6.15 15.31
CA ALA A 61 14.16 4.96 15.35
C ALA A 61 13.43 3.81 16.05
N VAL A 62 13.48 2.62 15.45
CA VAL A 62 12.89 1.39 16.00
C VAL A 62 14.00 0.37 16.21
N ARG A 63 13.95 -0.27 17.38
CA ARG A 63 14.79 -1.43 17.69
C ARG A 63 13.95 -2.45 18.45
N ILE A 64 13.66 -3.55 17.79
CA ILE A 64 12.95 -4.70 18.35
C ILE A 64 13.86 -5.93 18.30
N GLU A 65 13.43 -7.04 18.87
CA GLU A 65 14.18 -8.29 18.76
C GLU A 65 14.30 -8.73 17.30
N GLY A 66 15.53 -8.90 16.81
CA GLY A 66 15.81 -9.32 15.44
C GLY A 66 15.64 -8.26 14.33
N SER A 67 15.15 -7.04 14.65
CA SER A 67 14.94 -5.98 13.65
C SER A 67 15.31 -4.59 14.17
N TYR A 68 15.75 -3.74 13.26
CA TYR A 68 15.94 -2.31 13.53
C TYR A 68 15.71 -1.51 12.26
N GLY A 69 15.37 -0.23 12.43
CA GLY A 69 15.18 0.69 11.31
C GLY A 69 14.57 2.00 11.77
N PHE A 70 13.85 2.64 10.86
CA PHE A 70 13.22 3.94 11.09
C PHE A 70 11.79 3.91 10.56
N VAL A 71 10.85 4.39 11.36
CA VAL A 71 9.52 4.76 10.89
C VAL A 71 9.60 6.18 10.35
N ASP A 72 9.69 6.29 9.03
CA ASP A 72 9.60 7.53 8.27
C ASP A 72 8.21 7.69 7.62
N TYR A 73 8.06 8.73 6.80
CA TYR A 73 6.82 9.02 6.10
C TYR A 73 6.36 7.87 5.18
N GLU A 74 7.29 7.19 4.51
CA GLU A 74 6.95 6.12 3.57
C GLU A 74 6.48 4.88 4.34
N ASN A 75 7.23 4.49 5.38
CA ASN A 75 6.90 3.33 6.21
C ASN A 75 5.57 3.52 6.95
N LEU A 76 5.28 4.73 7.44
CA LEU A 76 4.00 5.05 8.06
C LEU A 76 2.85 4.90 7.06
N ARG A 77 2.99 5.42 5.83
CA ARG A 77 1.96 5.27 4.79
C ARG A 77 1.80 3.83 4.34
N GLY A 78 2.88 3.07 4.26
CA GLY A 78 2.86 1.63 3.99
C GLY A 78 2.08 0.85 5.05
N ALA A 79 2.31 1.13 6.33
CA ALA A 79 1.56 0.50 7.43
C ALA A 79 0.07 0.84 7.39
N ILE A 80 -0.26 2.10 7.09
CA ILE A 80 -1.65 2.56 6.99
C ILE A 80 -2.34 1.85 5.83
N ILE A 81 -1.79 1.92 4.60
CA ILE A 81 -2.44 1.30 3.44
C ILE A 81 -2.61 -0.21 3.62
N SER A 82 -1.63 -0.90 4.23
CA SER A 82 -1.71 -2.32 4.56
C SER A 82 -2.85 -2.62 5.56
N SER A 83 -3.03 -1.76 6.55
CA SER A 83 -4.12 -1.89 7.53
C SER A 83 -5.50 -1.60 6.92
N LEU A 84 -5.58 -0.74 5.90
CA LEU A 84 -6.83 -0.40 5.21
C LEU A 84 -7.42 -1.55 4.39
N TYR A 85 -6.67 -2.64 4.15
CA TYR A 85 -7.18 -3.85 3.50
C TYR A 85 -8.37 -4.48 4.25
N GLY A 86 -8.51 -4.22 5.55
CA GLY A 86 -9.66 -4.74 6.30
C GLY A 86 -9.83 -4.10 7.68
N PRO A 87 -11.08 -3.86 8.11
CA PRO A 87 -11.38 -3.21 9.39
C PRO A 87 -10.93 -4.00 10.62
N SER A 88 -10.70 -5.31 10.48
CA SER A 88 -10.11 -6.14 11.55
C SER A 88 -8.71 -5.68 11.98
N HIS A 89 -7.99 -4.94 11.14
CA HIS A 89 -6.66 -4.41 11.46
C HIS A 89 -6.71 -3.05 12.16
N TRP A 90 -7.85 -2.35 12.11
CA TRP A 90 -7.95 -0.95 12.55
C TRP A 90 -7.67 -0.74 14.04
N PRO A 91 -8.06 -1.62 14.97
CA PRO A 91 -7.67 -1.47 16.37
C PRO A 91 -6.14 -1.49 16.55
N LYS A 92 -5.45 -2.39 15.83
CA LYS A 92 -3.97 -2.47 15.87
C LYS A 92 -3.34 -1.21 15.27
N LEU A 93 -3.89 -0.71 14.16
CA LEU A 93 -3.44 0.55 13.56
C LEU A 93 -3.62 1.72 14.53
N ALA A 94 -4.79 1.83 15.18
CA ALA A 94 -5.07 2.89 16.13
C ALA A 94 -4.08 2.90 17.31
N THR A 95 -3.79 1.73 17.88
CA THR A 95 -2.75 1.61 18.92
C THR A 95 -1.39 2.04 18.39
N ALA A 96 -0.97 1.54 17.23
CA ALA A 96 0.33 1.87 16.65
C ALA A 96 0.49 3.37 16.33
N LEU A 97 -0.58 4.06 15.90
CA LEU A 97 -0.56 5.51 15.67
C LEU A 97 -0.45 6.31 16.98
N ALA A 98 -1.13 5.88 18.05
CA ALA A 98 -1.06 6.51 19.37
C ALA A 98 0.33 6.32 20.01
N ASP A 99 0.91 5.13 19.86
CA ASP A 99 2.26 4.82 20.32
C ASP A 99 3.30 5.67 19.55
N LEU A 100 3.11 5.84 18.25
CA LEU A 100 3.98 6.67 17.42
C LEU A 100 3.97 8.15 17.85
N GLU A 101 2.82 8.71 18.25
CA GLU A 101 2.75 10.07 18.82
C GLU A 101 3.58 10.21 20.10
N SER A 102 3.76 9.10 20.84
CA SER A 102 4.58 9.03 22.04
C SER A 102 6.05 8.68 21.75
N GLY A 103 6.43 8.54 20.47
CA GLY A 103 7.79 8.24 20.02
C GLY A 103 8.11 6.74 19.93
N ASP A 104 7.13 5.85 20.06
CA ASP A 104 7.30 4.41 19.86
C ASP A 104 6.81 3.97 18.47
N GLY A 105 7.76 3.75 17.56
CA GLY A 105 7.46 3.28 16.21
C GLY A 105 7.29 1.77 16.06
N SER A 106 7.42 0.98 17.13
CA SER A 106 7.45 -0.49 17.03
C SER A 106 6.15 -1.08 16.47
N GLY A 107 5.00 -0.51 16.83
CA GLY A 107 3.70 -0.91 16.31
C GLY A 107 3.60 -0.72 14.79
N ILE A 108 4.02 0.44 14.29
CA ILE A 108 4.02 0.77 12.85
C ILE A 108 5.00 -0.15 12.12
N TRP A 109 6.23 -0.31 12.63
CA TRP A 109 7.24 -1.19 12.06
C TRP A 109 6.75 -2.63 11.90
N ASN A 110 6.06 -3.16 12.91
CA ASN A 110 5.48 -4.50 12.89
C ASN A 110 4.32 -4.65 11.88
N ILE A 111 3.63 -3.57 11.53
CA ILE A 111 2.58 -3.57 10.50
C ILE A 111 3.19 -3.47 9.11
N SER A 112 4.23 -2.64 8.93
CA SER A 112 4.96 -2.47 7.66
C SER A 112 5.54 -3.79 7.15
N GLY A 113 5.76 -4.77 8.04
CA GLY A 113 6.07 -6.15 7.66
C GLY A 113 7.47 -6.28 7.06
N VAL A 114 8.41 -5.41 7.43
CA VAL A 114 9.82 -5.55 7.07
C VAL A 114 10.28 -6.91 7.62
N PRO A 115 10.58 -7.90 6.75
CA PRO A 115 10.95 -9.22 7.23
C PRO A 115 12.22 -9.09 8.07
N LEU A 116 12.29 -9.88 9.15
CA LEU A 116 13.52 -10.00 9.91
C LEU A 116 14.61 -10.51 8.97
N PHE A 117 15.80 -9.94 9.07
CA PHE A 117 16.93 -10.46 8.33
C PHE A 117 17.30 -11.83 8.91
N GLU A 118 16.94 -12.89 8.20
CA GLU A 118 17.24 -14.27 8.59
C GLU A 118 18.31 -14.86 7.67
N CYS A 119 19.45 -15.27 8.26
CA CYS A 119 20.44 -16.10 7.58
C CYS A 119 20.15 -17.57 7.90
N ALA A 120 19.41 -18.30 7.06
CA ALA A 120 19.31 -19.74 7.26
C ALA A 120 20.57 -20.47 6.80
N CYS A 121 21.07 -21.34 7.67
CA CYS A 121 22.07 -22.33 7.33
C CYS A 121 21.49 -23.58 6.65
N ASN A 122 20.15 -23.70 6.51
CA ASN A 122 19.49 -24.89 5.96
C ASN A 122 18.42 -24.52 4.90
N SER A 123 18.63 -24.95 3.65
CA SER A 123 17.89 -24.45 2.48
C SER A 123 16.45 -24.93 2.34
N SER A 124 16.03 -25.97 3.08
CA SER A 124 14.69 -26.56 2.93
C SER A 124 13.58 -25.84 3.70
N GLU A 125 13.93 -25.02 4.69
CA GLU A 125 12.99 -24.34 5.60
C GLU A 125 12.14 -23.29 4.86
N TYR A 126 12.65 -22.76 3.75
CA TYR A 126 12.04 -21.64 3.04
C TYR A 126 11.39 -22.00 1.69
N THR A 127 11.14 -23.29 1.44
CA THR A 127 10.57 -23.76 0.16
C THR A 127 9.22 -23.10 -0.18
N PHE A 128 8.49 -22.60 0.81
CA PHE A 128 7.20 -21.92 0.65
C PHE A 128 7.20 -20.46 1.11
N GLU A 129 8.38 -19.88 1.35
CA GLU A 129 8.45 -18.48 1.72
C GLU A 129 8.10 -17.56 0.56
N LYS A 130 7.61 -16.36 0.91
CA LYS A 130 7.33 -15.31 -0.06
C LYS A 130 8.64 -14.81 -0.64
N VAL A 131 8.83 -15.01 -1.94
CA VAL A 131 9.92 -14.36 -2.68
C VAL A 131 9.44 -12.98 -3.11
N LEU A 132 9.94 -11.92 -2.46
CA LEU A 132 9.57 -10.53 -2.75
C LEU A 132 9.76 -10.19 -4.23
N ASP A 133 10.86 -10.63 -4.83
CA ASP A 133 11.19 -10.42 -6.25
C ASP A 133 10.19 -11.09 -7.22
N GLY A 134 9.44 -12.09 -6.74
CA GLY A 134 8.43 -12.78 -7.52
C GLY A 134 7.28 -11.86 -7.92
N GLN A 135 6.80 -11.02 -7.00
CA GLN A 135 5.72 -10.08 -7.29
C GLN A 135 6.12 -9.09 -8.39
N GLN A 136 7.31 -8.50 -8.27
CA GLN A 136 7.82 -7.54 -9.25
C GLN A 136 7.99 -8.19 -10.63
N THR A 137 8.45 -9.45 -10.66
CA THR A 137 8.56 -10.25 -11.90
C THR A 137 7.21 -10.37 -12.62
N TYR A 138 6.13 -10.70 -11.90
CA TYR A 138 4.79 -10.79 -12.49
C TYR A 138 4.29 -9.42 -12.96
N ILE A 139 4.47 -8.37 -12.15
CA ILE A 139 4.08 -7.00 -12.52
C ILE A 139 4.74 -6.58 -13.84
N CYS A 140 6.05 -6.79 -13.98
CA CYS A 140 6.77 -6.39 -15.19
C CYS A 140 6.46 -7.27 -16.41
N ASN A 141 6.17 -8.56 -16.19
CA ASN A 141 5.77 -9.45 -17.28
C ASN A 141 4.38 -9.12 -17.82
N ASP A 142 3.45 -8.74 -16.95
CA ASP A 142 2.09 -8.38 -17.31
C ASP A 142 1.98 -6.92 -17.81
N ALA A 143 2.90 -6.03 -17.43
CA ALA A 143 2.92 -4.64 -17.89
C ALA A 143 3.19 -4.49 -19.40
N GLY A 144 2.89 -3.31 -19.93
CA GLY A 144 3.34 -2.89 -21.26
C GLY A 144 4.85 -2.63 -21.31
N ILE A 145 5.37 -2.12 -22.44
CA ILE A 145 6.73 -1.58 -22.45
C ILE A 145 6.74 -0.36 -21.54
N VAL A 146 7.58 -0.38 -20.51
CA VAL A 146 7.82 0.77 -19.63
C VAL A 146 9.03 1.52 -20.17
N PRO A 147 8.91 2.82 -20.51
CA PRO A 147 10.05 3.60 -20.95
C PRO A 147 11.14 3.67 -19.88
N SER A 148 12.40 3.71 -20.31
CA SER A 148 13.55 3.65 -19.41
C SER A 148 14.10 5.02 -18.99
N SER A 149 13.51 6.11 -19.46
CA SER A 149 14.02 7.45 -19.20
C SER A 149 13.55 7.99 -17.84
N LEU A 150 14.39 8.82 -17.21
CA LEU A 150 14.00 9.53 -15.98
C LEU A 150 12.78 10.44 -16.22
N GLU A 151 12.72 11.10 -17.38
CA GLU A 151 11.62 12.01 -17.74
C GLU A 151 10.28 11.26 -17.79
N ASP A 152 10.25 10.05 -18.37
CA ASP A 152 9.05 9.22 -18.40
C ASP A 152 8.65 8.72 -17.00
N ALA A 153 9.63 8.38 -16.15
CA ALA A 153 9.38 7.97 -14.77
C ALA A 153 8.82 9.13 -13.93
N GLU A 154 9.39 10.33 -14.05
CA GLU A 154 8.91 11.55 -13.38
C GLU A 154 7.50 11.90 -13.85
N LYS A 155 7.26 11.85 -15.16
CA LYS A 155 5.92 12.07 -15.74
C LYS A 155 4.91 11.06 -15.19
N HIS A 156 5.25 9.76 -15.20
CA HIS A 156 4.37 8.73 -14.66
C HIS A 156 4.05 8.96 -13.18
N TRP A 157 5.06 9.32 -12.39
CA TRP A 157 4.90 9.65 -10.98
C TRP A 157 3.93 10.82 -10.77
N GLN A 158 4.14 11.94 -11.47
CA GLN A 158 3.27 13.13 -11.34
C GLN A 158 1.83 12.83 -11.77
N GLU A 159 1.64 12.20 -12.93
CA GLU A 159 0.29 11.81 -13.42
C GLU A 159 -0.42 10.85 -12.46
N SER A 160 0.33 10.00 -11.74
CA SER A 160 -0.23 9.10 -10.74
C SER A 160 -0.69 9.87 -9.49
N LEU A 161 0.09 10.86 -9.04
CA LEU A 161 -0.27 11.70 -7.90
C LEU A 161 -1.47 12.62 -8.16
N GLU A 162 -1.69 13.03 -9.40
CA GLU A 162 -2.89 13.80 -9.79
C GLU A 162 -4.19 13.02 -9.58
N VAL A 163 -4.13 11.68 -9.67
CA VAL A 163 -5.30 10.81 -9.42
C VAL A 163 -5.53 10.63 -7.92
N SER A 164 -4.48 10.33 -7.17
CA SER A 164 -4.54 10.10 -5.74
C SER A 164 -3.16 10.27 -5.11
N GLY A 165 -3.07 10.95 -3.97
CA GLY A 165 -1.83 11.06 -3.21
C GLY A 165 -1.30 9.70 -2.75
N TRP A 166 -2.15 8.66 -2.67
CA TRP A 166 -1.78 7.28 -2.35
C TRP A 166 -1.09 6.54 -3.49
N ASN A 167 -1.18 7.04 -4.72
CA ASN A 167 -0.46 6.44 -5.83
C ASN A 167 1.06 6.61 -5.73
N SER A 168 1.60 7.42 -4.80
CA SER A 168 3.03 7.39 -4.47
C SER A 168 3.50 5.99 -4.06
N GLN A 169 2.61 5.16 -3.51
CA GLN A 169 2.89 3.77 -3.11
C GLN A 169 2.89 2.79 -4.29
N PHE A 170 2.26 3.14 -5.41
CA PHE A 170 2.04 2.23 -6.55
C PHE A 170 2.81 2.63 -7.81
N ALA A 171 3.13 3.91 -7.99
CA ALA A 171 3.88 4.40 -9.15
C ALA A 171 5.29 3.77 -9.24
N SER A 172 5.91 3.47 -8.09
CA SER A 172 7.20 2.78 -8.04
C SER A 172 7.16 1.37 -8.65
N ALA A 173 6.02 0.69 -8.61
CA ALA A 173 5.85 -0.66 -9.15
C ALA A 173 6.00 -0.69 -10.68
N GLN A 174 5.52 0.35 -11.39
CA GLN A 174 5.77 0.47 -12.82
C GLN A 174 7.19 0.96 -13.10
N ILE A 175 7.67 1.98 -12.37
CA ILE A 175 8.99 2.59 -12.58
C ILE A 175 10.11 1.56 -12.43
N SER A 176 9.99 0.62 -11.50
CA SER A 176 10.95 -0.48 -11.30
C SER A 176 11.02 -1.46 -12.49
N CYS A 177 10.03 -1.48 -13.37
CA CYS A 177 10.05 -2.26 -14.62
C CYS A 177 10.76 -1.57 -15.79
N SER A 178 11.27 -0.34 -15.61
CA SER A 178 11.97 0.44 -16.64
C SER A 178 13.18 -0.25 -17.25
N SER A 179 13.82 -1.15 -16.49
CA SER A 179 14.97 -1.96 -16.92
C SER A 179 14.59 -3.42 -17.18
N TRP A 180 13.30 -3.75 -17.17
CA TRP A 180 12.85 -5.12 -17.41
C TRP A 180 13.10 -5.51 -18.88
N PRO A 181 13.68 -6.69 -19.16
CA PRO A 181 14.01 -7.08 -20.52
C PRO A 181 12.81 -7.01 -21.47
N GLU A 182 13.06 -6.60 -22.71
CA GLU A 182 12.07 -6.75 -23.77
C GLU A 182 12.01 -8.21 -24.22
N PHE A 183 10.81 -8.76 -24.27
CA PHE A 183 10.54 -10.10 -24.80
C PHE A 183 9.16 -10.14 -25.45
N GLN A 184 8.89 -11.19 -26.23
CA GLN A 184 7.59 -11.34 -26.88
C GLN A 184 6.48 -11.51 -25.84
N ARG A 185 5.60 -10.50 -25.74
CA ARG A 185 4.45 -10.51 -24.82
C ARG A 185 3.22 -11.05 -25.53
N ASN A 186 3.12 -12.38 -25.66
CA ASN A 186 1.96 -13.06 -26.25
C ASN A 186 0.81 -13.26 -25.23
N PHE A 187 0.68 -12.36 -24.26
CA PHE A 187 -0.33 -12.44 -23.21
C PHE A 187 -1.58 -11.65 -23.58
N PHE A 188 -2.68 -11.96 -22.90
CA PHE A 188 -3.95 -11.28 -23.09
C PHE A 188 -3.84 -9.77 -22.76
N ARG A 189 -4.29 -8.90 -23.68
CA ARG A 189 -4.23 -7.43 -23.53
C ARG A 189 -5.59 -6.75 -23.47
N GLY A 190 -6.67 -7.52 -23.55
CA GLY A 190 -8.01 -7.01 -23.62
C GLY A 190 -8.54 -6.86 -25.06
N PRO A 191 -9.81 -6.45 -25.19
CA PRO A 191 -10.76 -6.28 -24.08
C PRO A 191 -11.21 -7.64 -23.51
N ILE A 192 -11.47 -7.70 -22.20
CA ILE A 192 -12.15 -8.86 -21.59
C ILE A 192 -13.55 -8.89 -22.18
N SER A 193 -13.79 -9.85 -23.07
CA SER A 193 -15.05 -10.05 -23.76
C SER A 193 -15.23 -11.52 -24.12
N GLY A 194 -16.47 -11.98 -24.15
CA GLY A 194 -16.78 -13.37 -24.45
C GLY A 194 -18.20 -13.73 -24.06
N ASN A 195 -18.77 -14.74 -24.72
CA ASN A 195 -20.04 -15.34 -24.32
C ASN A 195 -19.74 -16.44 -23.30
N THR A 196 -20.04 -16.20 -22.03
CA THR A 196 -19.79 -17.18 -20.97
C THR A 196 -20.89 -18.22 -20.97
N SER A 197 -20.54 -19.50 -20.78
CA SER A 197 -21.54 -20.57 -20.70
C SER A 197 -22.45 -20.43 -19.47
N TYR A 198 -22.02 -19.66 -18.47
CA TYR A 198 -22.74 -19.40 -17.23
C TYR A 198 -22.57 -17.92 -16.81
N PRO A 199 -23.51 -17.35 -16.05
CA PRO A 199 -23.34 -16.03 -15.45
C PRO A 199 -22.10 -15.96 -14.56
N MET A 200 -21.39 -14.83 -14.61
CA MET A 200 -20.27 -14.55 -13.70
C MET A 200 -20.73 -13.60 -12.59
N LEU A 201 -20.32 -13.87 -11.35
CA LEU A 201 -20.45 -12.92 -10.24
C LEU A 201 -19.11 -12.20 -10.05
N ILE A 202 -19.13 -10.88 -10.17
CA ILE A 202 -17.98 -10.01 -9.88
C ILE A 202 -18.34 -9.24 -8.61
N ILE A 203 -17.46 -9.31 -7.60
CA ILE A 203 -17.65 -8.64 -6.30
C ILE A 203 -16.59 -7.55 -6.20
N GLY A 204 -17.01 -6.35 -5.84
CA GLY A 204 -16.13 -5.23 -5.51
C GLY A 204 -16.67 -4.49 -4.30
N ASN A 205 -15.77 -3.85 -3.55
CA ASN A 205 -16.11 -3.15 -2.31
C ASN A 205 -16.25 -1.64 -2.57
N THR A 206 -17.12 -0.98 -1.81
CA THR A 206 -17.44 0.45 -1.96
C THR A 206 -16.26 1.38 -1.61
N ALA A 207 -15.31 0.93 -0.80
CA ALA A 207 -14.14 1.67 -0.35
C ALA A 207 -12.91 0.76 -0.35
N ASP A 208 -12.65 0.10 -1.47
CA ASP A 208 -11.48 -0.75 -1.64
C ASP A 208 -10.22 0.12 -1.88
N PRO A 209 -9.22 0.11 -0.99
CA PRO A 209 -8.05 0.98 -1.12
C PRO A 209 -7.11 0.59 -2.27
N VAL A 210 -7.32 -0.54 -2.94
CA VAL A 210 -6.40 -1.12 -3.94
C VAL A 210 -7.12 -1.51 -5.25
N THR A 211 -8.33 -2.04 -5.17
CA THR A 211 -9.14 -2.49 -6.32
C THR A 211 -10.50 -1.80 -6.35
N SER A 212 -10.49 -0.48 -6.49
CA SER A 212 -11.69 0.35 -6.57
C SER A 212 -12.65 -0.11 -7.69
N ILE A 213 -13.95 -0.09 -7.40
CA ILE A 213 -15.02 -0.31 -8.40
C ILE A 213 -15.12 0.81 -9.45
N GLN A 214 -14.44 1.94 -9.21
CA GLN A 214 -14.41 3.10 -10.13
C GLN A 214 -13.23 3.04 -11.11
N ALA A 215 -12.30 2.10 -10.93
CA ALA A 215 -11.11 1.92 -11.74
C ALA A 215 -11.40 1.30 -13.12
#